data_AF-A0A967YT32-F1
#
_entry.id   AF-A0A967YT32-F1
#
_cell.length_a   1.000
_cell.length_b   1.000
_cell.length_c   1.000
_cell.angle_alpha   90.00
_cell.angle_beta   90.00
_cell.angle_gamma   90.00
#
_symmetry.space_group_name_H-M   'P 1'
#
loop_
_entity.id
_entity.type
_entity.pdbx_description
1 polymer ?
#
loop_
_entity_poly.entity_id
_entity_poly.type
_entity_poly.pdbx_seq_one_letter_code
_entity_poly.pdbx_strand_id
1 'polypeptide(L)' 'TASDIHIEPYPGKSGAEIRFRIDGTCHIYQTIPYHYKRAVVSRIKIMSDLDIAERRKPQDGKIKF' A
#
# COMPACT_ATOMS: atom_id res chain seq x y z
N THR A 1 1.70 0.72 -18.96
CA THR A 1 2.29 1.44 -17.80
C THR A 1 1.20 1.69 -16.80
N ALA A 2 1.48 1.66 -15.49
CA ALA A 2 0.48 1.98 -14.47
C ALA A 2 0.66 3.42 -14.01
N SER A 3 -0.43 4.17 -13.84
CA SER A 3 -0.40 5.52 -13.26
C SER A 3 -0.39 5.49 -11.73
N ASP A 4 -1.01 4.46 -11.15
CA ASP A 4 -1.20 4.33 -9.70
C ASP A 4 -1.08 2.89 -9.26
N ILE A 5 -0.58 2.74 -8.03
CA ILE A 5 -0.54 1.48 -7.30
C ILE A 5 -1.40 1.66 -6.05
N HIS A 6 -2.47 0.87 -5.97
CA HIS A 6 -3.36 0.84 -4.81
C HIS A 6 -2.96 -0.34 -3.94
N ILE A 7 -2.77 -0.08 -2.65
CA ILE A 7 -2.45 -1.10 -1.65
C ILE A 7 -3.50 -1.00 -0.55
N GLU A 8 -4.40 -1.98 -0.51
CA GLU A 8 -5.63 -1.95 0.28
C GLU A 8 -5.58 -3.02 1.38
N PRO A 9 -5.01 -2.71 2.56
CA PRO A 9 -5.01 -3.62 3.69
C PRO A 9 -6.39 -3.68 4.35
N TYR A 10 -6.99 -4.86 4.41
CA TYR A 10 -8.31 -5.05 5.02
C TYR A 10 -8.23 -5.22 6.55
N PRO A 11 -9.32 -4.97 7.29
CA PRO A 11 -9.39 -5.20 8.74
C PRO A 11 -9.18 -6.66 9.17
N GLY A 12 -8.91 -6.88 10.46
CA GLY A 12 -8.86 -8.23 11.05
C GLY A 12 -7.76 -9.13 10.47
N LYS A 13 -8.12 -10.39 10.21
CA LYS A 13 -7.23 -11.42 9.62
C LYS A 13 -7.29 -11.46 8.08
N SER A 14 -7.98 -10.51 7.46
CA SER A 14 -7.95 -10.37 6.00
C SER A 14 -6.59 -9.83 5.54
N GLY A 15 -6.19 -10.22 4.32
CA GLY A 15 -4.96 -9.82 3.67
C GLY A 15 -4.94 -8.35 3.23
N ALA A 16 -4.13 -8.05 2.21
CA ALA A 16 -4.22 -6.79 1.47
C ALA A 16 -4.34 -7.08 -0.02
N GLU A 17 -5.11 -6.29 -0.74
CA GLU A 17 -5.14 -6.35 -2.21
C GLU A 17 -4.20 -5.30 -2.81
N ILE A 18 -3.48 -5.69 -3.86
CA ILE A 18 -2.71 -4.78 -4.69
C ILE A 18 -3.42 -4.65 -6.03
N ARG A 19 -3.71 -3.42 -6.43
CA ARG A 19 -4.32 -3.11 -7.71
C ARG A 19 -3.50 -2.10 -8.47
N PHE A 20 -3.45 -2.25 -9.79
CA PHE A 20 -2.86 -1.27 -10.69
C PHE A 20 -3.95 -0.54 -11.44
N ARG A 21 -3.80 0.79 -11.55
CA ARG A 21 -4.61 1.58 -12.47
C ARG A 21 -3.89 1.62 -13.82
N ILE A 22 -4.51 1.01 -14.82
CA ILE A 22 -4.02 0.94 -16.19
C ILE A 22 -5.14 1.47 -17.07
N ASP A 23 -4.84 2.49 -17.88
CA ASP A 23 -5.79 3.11 -18.81
C ASP A 23 -7.13 3.51 -18.14
N GLY A 24 -7.05 4.03 -16.91
CA GLY A 24 -8.19 4.48 -16.12
C GLY A 24 -8.91 3.38 -15.33
N THR A 25 -8.59 2.10 -15.56
CA THR A 25 -9.27 0.97 -14.91
C THR A 25 -8.39 0.32 -13.84
N CYS A 26 -8.96 -0.02 -12.69
CA CYS A 26 -8.27 -0.72 -11.61
C CYS A 26 -8.35 -2.25 -11.80
N HIS A 27 -7.20 -2.90 -11.89
CA HIS A 27 -7.10 -4.36 -12.00
C HIS A 27 -6.42 -4.95 -10.78
N ILE A 28 -6.98 -6.04 -10.24
CA ILE A 28 -6.34 -6.81 -9.16
C ILE A 28 -5.08 -7.47 -9.73
N TYR A 29 -3.94 -7.18 -9.10
CA TYR A 29 -2.66 -7.76 -9.46
C TYR A 29 -2.30 -8.95 -8.56
N GLN A 30 -2.41 -8.78 -7.24
CA GLN A 30 -2.16 -9.85 -6.28
C GLN A 30 -2.81 -9.59 -4.92
N THR A 31 -2.99 -10.65 -4.13
CA THR A 31 -3.39 -10.57 -2.72
C THR A 31 -2.22 -10.93 -1.81
N ILE A 32 -1.92 -10.05 -0.86
CA ILE A 32 -0.90 -10.24 0.17
C ILE A 32 -1.52 -10.95 1.37
N PRO A 33 -0.93 -12.05 1.88
CA PRO A 33 -1.39 -12.70 3.10
C PRO A 33 -1.41 -11.77 4.31
N TYR A 34 -2.33 -12.00 5.25
CA TYR A 34 -2.55 -11.15 6.43
C TYR A 34 -1.27 -10.89 7.24
N HIS A 35 -0.40 -11.90 7.33
CA HIS A 35 0.87 -11.83 8.08
C HIS A 35 1.81 -10.74 7.54
N TYR A 36 1.74 -10.46 6.24
CA TYR A 36 2.63 -9.52 5.57
C TYR A 36 2.03 -8.12 5.35
N LYS A 37 0.72 -7.92 5.53
CA LYS A 37 0.07 -6.64 5.19
C LYS A 37 0.68 -5.44 5.92
N ARG A 38 1.06 -5.60 7.19
CA ARG A 38 1.69 -4.52 7.98
C ARG A 38 3.12 -4.23 7.51
N ALA A 39 3.88 -5.27 7.13
CA ALA A 39 5.24 -5.11 6.65
C ALA A 39 5.29 -4.30 5.35
N VAL A 40 4.34 -4.53 4.44
CA VAL A 40 4.22 -3.75 3.19
C VAL A 40 4.00 -2.27 3.47
N VAL A 41 3.03 -1.91 4.33
CA VAL A 41 2.75 -0.51 4.70
C VAL A 41 3.98 0.14 5.36
N SER A 42 4.62 -0.56 6.29
CA SER A 42 5.83 -0.06 6.94
C SER A 42 6.97 0.20 5.95
N ARG A 43 7.15 -0.68 4.95
CA ARG A 43 8.20 -0.49 3.94
C ARG A 43 7.96 0.75 3.09
N ILE A 44 6.72 1.01 2.68
CA ILE A 44 6.36 2.20 1.91
C ILE A 44 6.61 3.47 2.73
N LYS A 45 6.19 3.47 4.00
CA LYS A 45 6.43 4.59 4.90
C LYS A 45 7.91 4.91 5.05
N ILE A 46 8.75 3.89 5.27
CA ILE A 46 10.21 4.06 5.37
C ILE A 46 10.79 4.64 4.09
N MET A 47 10.36 4.14 2.93
CA MET A 47 10.87 4.63 1.64
C MET A 47 10.50 6.10 1.39
N SER A 48 9.37 6.56 1.94
CA SER A 48 8.86 7.93 1.84
C SER A 48 9.22 8.83 3.03
N ASP A 49 10.09 8.39 3.94
CA ASP A 49 10.47 9.11 5.18
C ASP A 49 9.25 9.49 6.07
N LEU A 50 8.29 8.58 6.19
CA LEU A 50 7.06 8.73 6.97
C LEU A 50 7.11 8.00 8.31
N ASP A 51 6.37 8.51 9.30
CA ASP A 51 6.29 7.91 10.64
C ASP A 51 5.51 6.58 10.62
N ILE A 52 6.21 5.49 10.92
CA ILE A 52 5.66 4.12 10.98
C ILE A 52 4.77 3.87 12.20
N ALA A 53 4.95 4.63 13.28
CA ALA A 53 4.20 4.47 14.53
C ALA A 53 2.82 5.13 14.45
N GLU A 54 2.71 6.28 13.79
CA GLU A 54 1.41 6.96 13.58
C GLU A 54 0.55 6.22 12.53
N ARG A 55 -0.70 5.91 12.87
CA ARG A 55 -1.64 5.13 12.04
C ARG A 55 -3.05 5.72 11.99
N ARG A 56 -3.31 6.78 12.73
CA ARG A 56 -4.63 7.40 12.91
C ARG A 56 -4.83 8.63 12.02
N LYS A 57 -3.73 9.28 11.62
CA LYS A 57 -3.75 10.45 10.73
C LYS A 57 -3.23 10.09 9.34
N PRO A 58 -3.80 10.69 8.27
CA PRO A 58 -3.21 10.62 6.93
C PRO A 58 -1.78 11.14 6.91
N GLN A 59 -0.95 10.59 6.02
CA GLN A 59 0.43 10.99 5.81
C GLN A 59 0.75 10.97 4.31
N ASP A 60 1.41 12.02 3.84
CA ASP A 60 1.78 12.21 2.44
C ASP A 60 3.30 12.38 2.34
N GLY A 61 3.92 11.66 1.42
CA GLY A 61 5.38 11.66 1.24
C GLY A 61 5.78 11.52 -0.22
N LYS A 62 7.07 11.65 -0.48
CA LYS A 62 7.66 11.48 -1.82
C LYS A 62 8.87 10.58 -1.72
N ILE A 63 9.07 9.76 -2.73
CA ILE A 63 10.24 8.89 -2.87
C ILE A 63 10.92 9.26 -4.18
N LYS A 64 12.25 9.37 -4.16
CA LYS A 64 13.04 9.41 -5.39
C LYS A 64 13.66 8.02 -5.57
N PHE A 65 13.22 7.32 -6.61
CA PHE A 65 13.75 6.01 -7.00
C PHE A 65 14.98 6.16 -7.91
#